data_AF-A0A929EQG5-F1
#
_entry.id   AF-A0A929EQG5-F1
#
_cell.length_a   1.000
_cell.length_b   1.000
_cell.length_c   1.000
_cell.angle_alpha   90.00
_cell.angle_beta   90.00
_cell.angle_gamma   90.00
#
_symmetry.space_group_name_H-M   'P 1'
#
loop_
_entity.id
_entity.type
_entity.pdbx_description
1 polymer ?
#
loop_
_entity_poly.entity_id
_entity_poly.type
_entity_poly.pdbx_seq_one_letter_code
_entity_poly.pdbx_strand_id
1 'polypeptide(L)' 'DTALLKSARREGLKVHKGLGMLIHQGAIGFELWTGEKPSINVMTKAALDALDVK' A
#
# COMPACT_ATOMS: atom_id res chain seq x y z
N ASP A 1 -2.11 -11.76 -4.59
CA ASP A 1 -3.18 -11.11 -5.39
C ASP A 1 -4.51 -11.81 -5.12
N THR A 2 -5.60 -11.04 -5.04
CA THR A 2 -6.96 -11.58 -4.86
C THR A 2 -7.47 -12.24 -6.14
N ALA A 3 -8.56 -13.01 -6.05
CA ALA A 3 -9.19 -13.64 -7.21
C ALA A 3 -9.52 -12.63 -8.32
N LEU A 4 -10.08 -11.46 -7.95
CA LEU A 4 -10.40 -10.38 -8.88
C LEU A 4 -9.15 -9.89 -9.65
N LEU A 5 -8.06 -9.58 -8.93
CA LEU A 5 -6.83 -9.09 -9.56
C LEU A 5 -6.17 -10.14 -10.45
N LYS A 6 -6.23 -11.42 -10.05
CA LYS A 6 -5.75 -12.53 -10.89
C LYS A 6 -6.53 -12.64 -12.19
N SER A 7 -7.86 -12.50 -12.15
CA SER A 7 -8.70 -12.52 -13.35
C SER A 7 -8.42 -11.34 -14.27
N ALA A 8 -8.34 -10.12 -13.73
CA ALA A 8 -8.03 -8.93 -14.53
C ALA A 8 -6.66 -9.02 -15.23
N ARG A 9 -5.63 -9.57 -14.58
CA ARG A 9 -4.32 -9.81 -15.25
C ARG A 9 -4.41 -10.80 -16.40
N ARG A 10 -5.25 -11.84 -16.31
CA ARG A 10 -5.42 -12.81 -17.41
C ARG A 10 -6.05 -12.17 -18.63
N GLU A 11 -6.91 -11.17 -18.43
CA GLU A 11 -7.50 -10.35 -19.49
C GLU A 11 -6.55 -9.24 -20.01
N GLY A 12 -5.28 -9.23 -19.57
CA GLY A 12 -4.30 -8.20 -19.98
C GLY A 12 -4.54 -6.82 -19.36
N LEU A 13 -5.42 -6.69 -18.37
CA LEU A 13 -5.73 -5.42 -17.73
C LEU A 13 -4.64 -5.03 -16.73
N LYS A 14 -4.36 -3.73 -16.64
CA LYS A 14 -3.50 -3.16 -15.59
C LYS A 14 -4.21 -3.23 -14.24
N VAL A 15 -3.52 -3.74 -13.22
CA VAL A 15 -4.07 -3.88 -11.86
C VAL A 15 -3.24 -3.12 -10.83
N HIS A 16 -3.90 -2.61 -9.79
CA HIS A 16 -3.26 -2.00 -8.63
C HIS A 16 -3.69 -2.77 -7.37
N LYS A 17 -2.75 -3.03 -6.46
CA LYS A 17 -3.05 -3.68 -5.16
C LYS A 17 -3.44 -2.63 -4.13
N GLY A 18 -4.10 -3.05 -3.05
CA GLY A 18 -4.56 -2.14 -1.99
C GLY A 18 -3.45 -1.54 -1.12
N LEU A 19 -2.26 -2.18 -1.04
CA LEU A 19 -1.20 -1.76 -0.12
C LEU A 19 -0.70 -0.33 -0.36
N GLY A 20 -0.56 0.08 -1.63
CA GLY A 20 -0.14 1.44 -1.95
C GLY A 20 -1.12 2.50 -1.42
N MET A 21 -2.42 2.27 -1.62
CA MET A 21 -3.45 3.16 -1.07
C MET A 21 -3.38 3.20 0.46
N LEU A 22 -3.23 2.05 1.13
CA LEU A 22 -3.10 1.98 2.59
C LEU A 22 -1.92 2.80 3.12
N ILE A 23 -0.77 2.73 2.44
CA ILE A 23 0.43 3.50 2.81
C ILE A 23 0.17 5.01 2.65
N HIS A 24 -0.36 5.43 1.50
CA HIS A 24 -0.58 6.86 1.23
C HIS A 24 -1.65 7.48 2.12
N GLN A 25 -2.77 6.79 2.37
CA GLN A 25 -3.78 7.28 3.30
C GLN A 25 -3.25 7.34 4.73
N GLY A 26 -2.41 6.38 5.12
CA GLY A 26 -1.77 6.36 6.44
C GLY A 26 -0.79 7.52 6.59
N ALA A 27 -0.05 7.84 5.53
CA ALA A 27 0.86 8.98 5.49
C ALA A 27 0.12 10.30 5.70
N ILE A 28 -1.02 10.47 5.02
CA ILE A 28 -1.89 11.64 5.20
C ILE A 28 -2.38 11.73 6.65
N GLY A 29 -2.91 10.64 7.21
CA GLY A 29 -3.38 10.61 8.60
C GLY A 29 -2.28 10.93 9.61
N PHE A 30 -1.09 10.38 9.41
CA PHE A 30 0.08 10.63 10.25
C PHE A 30 0.49 12.11 10.22
N GLU A 31 0.57 12.71 9.02
CA GLU A 31 0.90 14.13 8.86
C GLU A 31 -0.16 15.03 9.52
N LEU A 32 -1.45 14.70 9.38
CA LEU A 32 -2.54 15.43 10.03
C LEU A 32 -2.47 15.39 11.56
N TRP A 33 -2.07 14.27 12.15
CA TRP A 33 -2.02 14.12 13.61
C TRP A 33 -0.73 14.63 14.25
N THR A 34 0.39 14.52 13.54
CA THR A 34 1.72 14.83 14.11
C THR A 34 2.26 16.17 13.62
N GLY A 35 1.74 16.70 12.52
CA GLY A 35 2.34 17.83 11.79
C GLY A 35 3.60 17.47 11.01
N GLU A 36 4.07 16.21 11.08
CA GLU A 36 5.30 15.75 10.45
C GLU A 36 4.99 14.91 9.20
N LYS A 37 5.63 15.24 8.09
CA LYS A 37 5.46 14.48 6.85
C LYS A 37 6.23 13.15 6.90
N PRO A 38 5.57 11.99 6.88
CA PRO A 38 6.26 10.72 7.02
C PRO A 38 6.95 10.30 5.72
N SER A 39 8.01 9.50 5.86
CA SER A 39 8.65 8.84 4.73
C SER A 39 7.83 7.67 4.21
N ILE A 40 7.35 7.77 2.97
CA ILE A 40 6.61 6.69 2.30
C ILE A 40 7.42 5.39 2.26
N ASN A 41 8.75 5.47 2.07
CA ASN A 41 9.60 4.28 2.05
C ASN A 41 9.61 3.56 3.40
N VAL A 42 9.65 4.31 4.50
CA VAL A 42 9.61 3.74 5.87
C VAL A 42 8.26 3.09 6.12
N MET A 43 7.16 3.77 5.78
CA MET A 43 5.81 3.21 5.93
C MET A 43 5.59 1.98 5.04
N THR A 44 6.16 1.98 3.83
CA THR A 44 6.12 0.84 2.91
C THR A 44 6.81 -0.37 3.53
N LYS A 45 8.03 -0.18 4.04
CA LYS A 45 8.77 -1.25 4.72
C LYS A 45 7.99 -1.79 5.92
N ALA A 46 7.50 -0.91 6.79
CA ALA A 46 6.74 -1.31 7.97
C ALA A 46 5.48 -2.12 7.60
N ALA A 47 4.77 -1.74 6.54
CA ALA A 47 3.59 -2.46 6.09
C ALA A 47 3.91 -3.83 5.46
N LEU A 48 5.05 -3.97 4.77
CA LEU A 48 5.52 -5.26 4.25
C LEU A 48 5.97 -6.19 5.37
N ASP A 49 6.75 -5.67 6.33
CA ASP A 49 7.21 -6.39 7.51
C ASP A 49 6.00 -6.90 8.33
N ALA A 50 4.96 -6.08 8.50
CA ALA A 50 3.74 -6.45 9.22
C ALA A 50 2.88 -7.53 8.50
N LEU A 51 3.01 -7.67 7.19
CA LEU A 51 2.33 -8.69 6.40
C LEU A 51 3.14 -9.99 6.29
N ASP A 52 4.34 -10.05 6.90
CA ASP A 52 5.32 -11.14 6.76
C ASP A 52 5.64 -11.45 5.28
N VAL A 53 5.60 -10.40 4.44
CA VAL A 53 5.93 -10.49 3.02
C VAL A 53 7.39 -10.08 2.89
N LYS A 54 8.29 -11.07 2.88
CA LYS A 54 9.70 -10.89 2.53
C LYS A 54 9.89 -10.41 1.09
#